data_AF-A0A9N6ZH44-F1
#
_entry.id   AF-A0A9N6ZH44-F1
#
_cell.length_a   1.000
_cell.length_b   1.000
_cell.length_c   1.000
_cell.angle_alpha   90.00
_cell.angle_beta   90.00
_cell.angle_gamma   90.00
#
_symmetry.space_group_name_H-M   'P 1'
#
loop_
_entity.id
_entity.type
_entity.pdbx_description
1 polymer ?
#
loop_
_entity_poly.entity_id
_entity_poly.type
_entity_poly.pdbx_seq_one_letter_code
_entity_poly.pdbx_strand_id
1 'polypeptide(L)'
;MLVNGKPLNIFDDDLQTGLGPVLSTYDALQKKELKLCVNQPPRNRFEEMVQWTEQGKLWNFPIANEQGMDEERNFGFHEHVFLERHLNPWCPKRGPIRHFMELVCTGLSKNPYITVQQKKTHIEWFRKYFEEKRTILASVGALQDSSPKEEAKPV
;
A
#
# COMPACT_ATOMS: atom_id res chain seq x y z
N MET A 1 50.78 21.78 -3.83
CA MET A 1 50.90 22.03 -2.38
C MET A 1 51.95 21.08 -1.82
N LEU A 2 52.83 21.62 -0.98
CA LEU A 2 54.00 20.92 -0.43
C LEU A 2 53.56 19.88 0.61
N VAL A 3 53.77 18.60 0.29
CA VAL A 3 53.46 17.45 1.17
C VAL A 3 54.63 17.12 2.13
N ASN A 4 55.77 17.83 2.02
CA ASN A 4 57.03 17.48 2.70
C ASN A 4 57.30 18.22 4.02
N GLY A 5 56.26 18.78 4.66
CA GLY A 5 56.38 19.44 5.96
C GLY A 5 56.21 18.45 7.13
N LYS A 6 56.78 18.77 8.30
CA LYS A 6 56.57 17.97 9.51
C LYS A 6 55.06 18.02 9.90
N PRO A 7 54.34 16.90 9.90
CA PRO A 7 52.92 16.87 10.28
C PRO A 7 52.73 17.08 11.79
N LEU A 8 51.50 17.43 12.16
CA LEU A 8 51.09 17.67 13.55
C LEU A 8 51.05 16.39 14.40
N ASN A 9 50.97 15.20 13.79
CA ASN A 9 50.95 13.89 14.47
C ASN A 9 49.99 13.80 15.68
N ILE A 10 48.80 14.39 15.56
CA ILE A 10 47.78 14.40 16.62
C ILE A 10 46.84 13.18 16.52
N PHE A 11 46.67 12.63 15.33
CA PHE A 11 45.78 11.51 15.05
C PHE A 11 46.61 10.30 14.62
N ASP A 12 46.33 9.13 15.20
CA ASP A 12 46.91 7.85 14.77
C ASP A 12 46.24 7.39 13.47
N ASP A 13 46.99 6.72 12.60
CA ASP A 13 46.49 6.27 11.29
C ASP A 13 45.39 5.18 11.41
N ASP A 14 45.35 4.46 12.53
CA ASP A 14 44.39 3.36 12.79
C ASP A 14 43.13 3.84 13.54
N LEU A 15 42.43 4.83 12.98
CA LEU A 15 41.10 5.22 13.46
C LEU A 15 40.04 4.22 12.99
N GLN A 16 39.55 3.38 13.92
CA GLN A 16 38.36 2.56 13.68
C GLN A 16 37.14 3.46 13.42
N THR A 17 36.69 3.49 12.17
CA THR A 17 35.52 4.25 11.74
C THR A 17 34.26 3.45 12.05
N GLY A 18 33.33 4.00 12.85
CA GLY A 18 31.99 3.40 13.05
C GLY A 18 31.52 3.12 14.49
N LEU A 19 32.18 3.67 15.52
CA LEU A 19 31.83 3.43 16.94
C LEU A 19 30.58 4.20 17.45
N GLY A 20 29.96 5.05 16.63
CA GLY A 20 28.84 5.92 17.02
C GLY A 20 27.49 5.55 16.38
N PRO A 21 26.36 6.01 16.95
CA PRO A 21 25.05 5.83 16.34
C PRO A 21 24.99 6.55 15.00
N VAL A 22 24.66 5.82 13.93
CA VAL A 22 24.48 6.39 12.59
C VAL A 22 23.20 7.23 12.57
N LEU A 23 23.35 8.54 12.33
CA LEU A 23 22.25 9.47 12.30
C LEU A 23 21.79 9.70 10.85
N SER A 24 20.84 8.88 10.40
CA SER A 24 20.38 8.82 9.00
C SER A 24 19.94 10.17 8.42
N THR A 25 19.42 11.06 9.26
CA THR A 25 19.00 12.41 8.89
C THR A 25 20.18 13.31 8.51
N TYR A 26 21.26 13.30 9.30
CA TYR A 26 22.46 14.09 9.02
C TYR A 26 23.17 13.57 7.77
N ASP A 27 23.26 12.25 7.61
CA ASP A 27 23.81 11.65 6.39
C ASP A 27 23.02 12.07 5.14
N ALA A 28 21.69 12.11 5.23
CA ALA A 28 20.84 12.55 4.13
C ALA A 28 21.04 14.04 3.81
N LEU A 29 21.18 14.90 4.82
CA LEU A 29 21.47 16.32 4.65
C LEU A 29 22.85 16.55 4.03
N GLN A 30 23.89 15.90 4.53
CA GLN A 30 25.24 15.99 4.00
C GLN A 30 25.29 15.54 2.53
N LYS A 31 24.62 14.43 2.18
CA LYS A 31 24.51 13.97 0.78
C LYS A 31 23.80 15.00 -0.11
N LYS A 32 22.77 15.67 0.42
CA LYS A 32 22.04 16.72 -0.32
C LYS A 32 22.90 17.96 -0.54
N GLU A 33 23.64 18.41 0.47
CA GLU A 33 24.57 19.54 0.35
C GLU A 33 25.66 19.23 -0.68
N LEU A 34 26.24 18.04 -0.63
CA LEU A 34 27.26 17.61 -1.59
C LEU A 34 26.72 17.60 -3.04
N LYS A 35 25.49 17.14 -3.24
CA LYS A 35 24.81 17.23 -4.55
C LYS A 35 24.63 18.68 -5.00
N LEU A 36 24.20 19.58 -4.11
CA LEU A 36 24.03 21.00 -4.43
C LEU A 36 25.34 21.69 -4.81
N CYS A 37 26.46 21.32 -4.19
CA CYS A 37 27.79 21.83 -4.56
C CYS A 37 28.21 21.44 -5.99
N VAL A 38 27.65 20.35 -6.53
CA VAL A 38 27.95 19.83 -7.87
C VAL A 38 26.86 20.16 -8.90
N ASN A 39 25.70 20.69 -8.47
CA ASN A 39 24.60 21.08 -9.34
C ASN A 39 24.94 22.34 -10.14
N GLN A 40 25.57 22.15 -11.30
CA GLN A 40 25.79 23.19 -12.30
C GLN A 40 24.56 23.32 -13.22
N PRO A 41 24.34 24.49 -13.86
CA PRO A 41 23.33 24.61 -14.90
C PRO A 41 23.61 23.58 -16.02
N PRO A 42 22.56 22.97 -16.60
CA PRO A 42 22.71 21.93 -17.60
C PRO A 42 23.47 22.46 -18.82
N ARG A 43 24.50 21.73 -19.25
CA ARG A 43 25.38 22.10 -20.36
C ARG A 43 24.76 21.81 -21.72
N ASN A 44 23.83 20.85 -21.77
CA ASN A 44 23.13 20.46 -22.98
C ASN A 44 21.68 20.04 -22.67
N ARG A 45 20.90 19.83 -23.73
CA ARG A 45 19.49 19.43 -23.62
C ARG A 45 19.30 18.04 -23.02
N PHE A 46 20.24 17.13 -23.21
CA PHE A 46 20.15 15.79 -22.63
C PHE A 46 20.24 15.84 -21.11
N GLU A 47 21.13 16.66 -20.57
CA GLU A 47 21.27 16.89 -19.13
C GLU A 47 20.02 17.55 -18.55
N GLU A 48 19.42 18.51 -19.27
CA GLU A 48 18.12 19.08 -18.90
C GLU A 48 17.01 18.01 -18.87
N MET A 49 16.94 17.14 -19.87
CA MET A 49 15.98 16.03 -19.88
C MET A 49 16.23 15.03 -18.74
N VAL A 50 17.48 14.73 -18.41
CA VAL A 50 17.84 13.90 -17.25
C VAL A 50 17.35 14.57 -15.96
N GLN A 51 17.63 15.84 -15.76
CA GLN A 51 17.16 16.60 -14.60
C GLN A 51 15.63 16.63 -14.50
N TRP A 52 14.92 16.82 -15.63
CA TRP A 52 13.45 16.80 -15.64
C TRP A 52 12.89 15.40 -15.38
N THR A 53 13.58 14.34 -15.81
CA THR A 53 13.20 12.95 -15.51
C THR A 53 13.38 12.65 -14.02
N GLU A 54 14.51 13.04 -13.43
CA GLU A 54 14.76 12.91 -11.97
C GLU A 54 13.75 13.72 -11.12
N GLN A 55 13.30 14.86 -11.64
CA GLN A 55 12.27 15.69 -11.01
C GLN A 55 10.84 15.16 -11.23
N GLY A 56 10.65 14.12 -12.06
CA GLY A 56 9.33 13.58 -12.39
C GLY A 56 8.48 14.45 -13.32
N LYS A 57 9.09 15.42 -14.02
CA LYS A 57 8.41 16.28 -15.01
C LYS A 57 8.23 15.61 -16.37
N LEU A 58 9.15 14.70 -16.72
CA LEU A 58 9.09 13.89 -17.92
C LEU A 58 8.60 12.47 -17.60
N TRP A 59 8.00 11.82 -18.61
CA TRP A 59 7.68 10.40 -18.54
C TRP A 59 8.95 9.56 -18.52
N ASN A 60 8.89 8.41 -17.83
CA ASN A 60 9.99 7.46 -17.83
C ASN A 60 9.89 6.59 -19.07
N PHE A 61 11.03 6.30 -19.68
CA PHE A 61 11.12 5.45 -20.86
C PHE A 61 11.66 4.06 -20.50
N PRO A 62 11.14 2.98 -21.13
CA PRO A 62 10.03 2.95 -22.09
C PRO A 62 8.68 3.32 -21.44
N ILE A 63 7.80 3.96 -22.21
CA ILE A 63 6.52 4.47 -21.72
C ILE A 63 5.67 3.30 -21.19
N ALA A 64 5.28 3.38 -19.91
CA ALA A 64 4.36 2.46 -19.26
C ALA A 64 3.05 3.19 -18.96
N ASN A 65 1.91 2.67 -19.45
CA ASN A 65 0.60 3.29 -19.24
C ASN A 65 0.16 3.29 -17.77
N GLU A 66 0.73 2.41 -16.95
CA GLU A 66 0.46 2.28 -15.52
C GLU A 66 1.43 3.12 -14.65
N GLN A 67 2.25 3.99 -15.27
CA GLN A 67 3.17 4.86 -14.53
C GLN A 67 2.36 5.76 -13.57
N GLY A 68 2.64 5.64 -12.26
CA GLY A 68 1.94 6.37 -11.21
C GLY A 68 0.81 5.60 -10.52
N MET A 69 0.52 4.35 -10.91
CA MET A 69 -0.39 3.44 -10.19
C MET A 69 0.36 2.53 -9.20
N ASP A 70 1.23 3.11 -8.38
CA ASP A 70 2.11 2.34 -7.49
C ASP A 70 1.37 1.66 -6.32
N GLU A 71 0.29 2.26 -5.83
CA GLU A 71 -0.47 1.72 -4.69
C GLU A 71 -1.14 0.38 -5.03
N GLU A 72 -1.79 0.29 -6.20
CA GLU A 72 -2.51 -0.92 -6.62
C GLU A 72 -1.55 -2.03 -7.05
N ARG A 73 -0.35 -1.68 -7.52
CA ARG A 73 0.69 -2.64 -7.89
C ARG A 73 1.12 -3.54 -6.72
N ASN A 74 0.91 -3.09 -5.49
CA ASN A 74 1.18 -3.88 -4.29
C ASN A 74 0.15 -5.01 -4.06
N PHE A 75 -1.03 -4.91 -4.66
CA PHE A 75 -2.08 -5.92 -4.52
C PHE A 75 -2.04 -6.91 -5.69
N GLY A 76 -2.09 -8.20 -5.35
CA GLY A 76 -2.25 -9.23 -6.37
C GLY A 76 -3.67 -9.29 -6.90
N PHE A 77 -3.85 -9.83 -8.12
CA PHE A 77 -5.17 -9.98 -8.74
C PHE A 77 -6.19 -10.72 -7.85
N HIS A 78 -5.72 -11.65 -7.02
CA HIS A 78 -6.54 -12.44 -6.10
C HIS A 78 -7.28 -11.58 -5.07
N GLU A 79 -6.73 -10.42 -4.68
CA GLU A 79 -7.40 -9.47 -3.78
C GLU A 79 -8.54 -8.71 -4.48
N HIS A 80 -8.45 -8.48 -5.79
CA HIS A 80 -9.55 -7.88 -6.56
C HIS A 80 -10.65 -8.87 -6.90
N VAL A 81 -10.30 -10.14 -7.11
CA VAL A 81 -11.22 -11.16 -7.62
C VAL A 81 -11.91 -11.92 -6.49
N PHE A 82 -11.18 -12.37 -5.47
CA PHE A 82 -11.69 -13.27 -4.43
C PHE A 82 -12.18 -12.52 -3.19
N LEU A 83 -13.26 -11.75 -3.36
CA LEU A 83 -13.83 -10.92 -2.30
C LEU A 83 -14.66 -11.68 -1.26
N GLU A 84 -15.01 -12.94 -1.53
CA GLU A 84 -15.86 -13.77 -0.65
C GLU A 84 -15.27 -13.98 0.76
N ARG A 85 -13.95 -13.88 0.89
CA ARG A 85 -13.23 -13.95 2.17
C ARG A 85 -13.73 -12.90 3.16
N HIS A 86 -14.16 -11.74 2.66
CA HIS A 86 -14.67 -10.63 3.47
C HIS A 86 -16.16 -10.78 3.85
N LEU A 87 -16.89 -11.73 3.25
CA LEU A 87 -18.29 -12.00 3.57
C LEU A 87 -18.45 -12.98 4.74
N ASN A 88 -17.57 -13.97 4.82
CA ASN A 88 -17.66 -15.06 5.81
C ASN A 88 -17.79 -14.64 7.29
N PRO A 89 -17.22 -13.50 7.75
CA PRO A 89 -17.33 -13.09 9.16
C PRO A 89 -18.74 -12.69 9.60
N TRP A 90 -19.58 -12.17 8.70
CA TRP A 90 -20.86 -11.55 9.08
C TRP A 90 -22.06 -12.00 8.23
N CYS A 91 -21.82 -12.46 7.00
CA CYS A 91 -22.89 -12.85 6.08
C CYS A 91 -23.36 -14.29 6.37
N PRO A 92 -24.69 -14.55 6.45
CA PRO A 92 -25.22 -15.90 6.59
C PRO A 92 -24.70 -16.86 5.51
N LYS A 93 -24.48 -18.14 5.85
CA LYS A 93 -24.00 -19.14 4.87
C LYS A 93 -25.00 -19.47 3.77
N ARG A 94 -26.29 -19.26 4.03
CA ARG A 94 -27.41 -19.52 3.11
C ARG A 94 -28.47 -18.45 3.31
N GLY A 95 -29.22 -18.15 2.26
CA GLY A 95 -30.35 -17.21 2.29
C GLY A 95 -30.25 -16.10 1.23
N PRO A 96 -31.26 -15.22 1.16
CA PRO A 96 -31.35 -14.18 0.16
C PRO A 96 -30.23 -13.14 0.27
N ILE A 97 -29.80 -12.82 1.51
CA ILE A 97 -28.70 -11.89 1.77
C ILE A 97 -27.39 -12.43 1.19
N ARG A 98 -27.15 -13.74 1.33
CA ARG A 98 -25.95 -14.40 0.79
C ARG A 98 -25.94 -14.31 -0.74
N HIS A 99 -27.05 -14.65 -1.37
CA HIS A 99 -27.19 -14.58 -2.83
C HIS A 99 -27.00 -13.15 -3.36
N PHE A 100 -27.58 -12.16 -2.69
CA PHE A 100 -27.37 -10.76 -3.04
C PHE A 100 -25.91 -10.34 -2.90
N MET A 101 -25.25 -10.69 -1.79
CA MET A 101 -23.84 -10.34 -1.58
C MET A 101 -22.89 -11.06 -2.55
N GLU A 102 -23.22 -12.27 -3.01
CA GLU A 102 -22.48 -12.96 -4.07
C GLU A 102 -22.54 -12.19 -5.39
N LEU A 103 -23.70 -11.62 -5.74
CA LEU A 103 -23.84 -10.75 -6.92
C LEU A 103 -23.05 -9.45 -6.76
N VAL A 104 -23.09 -8.84 -5.58
CA VAL A 104 -22.28 -7.64 -5.27
C VAL A 104 -20.79 -7.95 -5.42
N CYS A 105 -20.30 -9.06 -4.84
CA CYS A 105 -18.91 -9.48 -4.97
C CYS A 105 -18.53 -9.77 -6.43
N THR A 106 -19.43 -10.40 -7.21
CA THR A 106 -19.22 -10.65 -8.64
C THR A 106 -19.18 -9.36 -9.47
N GLY A 107 -19.98 -8.35 -9.10
CA GLY A 107 -19.93 -7.03 -9.73
C GLY A 107 -18.64 -6.28 -9.40
N LEU A 108 -18.24 -6.30 -8.12
CA LEU A 108 -17.00 -5.67 -7.66
C LEU A 108 -15.76 -6.35 -8.25
N SER A 109 -15.75 -7.68 -8.41
CA SER A 109 -14.60 -8.39 -8.97
C SER A 109 -14.34 -8.05 -10.44
N LYS A 110 -15.40 -7.78 -11.20
CA LYS A 110 -15.32 -7.38 -12.61
C LYS A 110 -15.00 -5.90 -12.83
N ASN A 111 -14.94 -5.08 -11.78
CA ASN A 111 -14.69 -3.65 -11.90
C ASN A 111 -13.18 -3.33 -11.87
N PRO A 112 -12.59 -2.82 -12.97
CA PRO A 112 -11.18 -2.42 -13.04
C PRO A 112 -10.91 -0.98 -12.55
N TYR A 113 -11.95 -0.18 -12.33
CA TYR A 113 -11.83 1.24 -11.98
C TYR A 113 -11.85 1.52 -10.47
N ILE A 114 -11.98 0.46 -9.65
CA ILE A 114 -12.14 0.56 -8.19
C ILE A 114 -11.00 -0.20 -7.50
N THR A 115 -10.37 0.46 -6.53
CA THR A 115 -9.26 -0.10 -5.76
C THR A 115 -9.70 -1.20 -4.79
N VAL A 116 -8.77 -2.07 -4.36
CA VAL A 116 -9.09 -3.10 -3.35
C VAL A 116 -9.69 -2.49 -2.08
N GLN A 117 -9.17 -1.34 -1.63
CA GLN A 117 -9.65 -0.66 -0.43
C GLN A 117 -11.09 -0.15 -0.58
N GLN A 118 -11.42 0.40 -1.74
CA GLN A 118 -12.78 0.83 -2.04
C GLN A 118 -13.75 -0.38 -2.08
N LYS A 119 -13.34 -1.51 -2.69
CA LYS A 119 -14.15 -2.75 -2.67
C LYS A 119 -14.42 -3.23 -1.24
N LYS A 120 -13.40 -3.23 -0.37
CA LYS A 120 -13.53 -3.58 1.06
C LYS A 120 -14.50 -2.64 1.78
N THR A 121 -14.39 -1.34 1.51
CA THR A 121 -15.27 -0.30 2.07
C THR A 121 -16.73 -0.51 1.65
N HIS A 122 -16.98 -0.84 0.38
CA HIS A 122 -18.32 -1.15 -0.11
C HIS A 122 -18.96 -2.36 0.60
N ILE A 123 -18.18 -3.42 0.82
CA ILE A 123 -18.67 -4.61 1.54
C ILE A 123 -18.99 -4.28 3.01
N GLU A 124 -18.13 -3.51 3.67
CA GLU A 124 -18.35 -3.07 5.06
C GLU A 124 -19.57 -2.15 5.19
N TRP A 125 -19.85 -1.33 4.19
CA TRP A 125 -21.07 -0.52 4.15
C TRP A 125 -22.33 -1.40 4.18
N PHE A 126 -22.37 -2.47 3.37
CA PHE A 126 -23.51 -3.41 3.39
C PHE A 126 -23.69 -4.10 4.73
N ARG A 127 -22.57 -4.48 5.38
CA ARG A 127 -22.61 -5.07 6.73
C ARG A 127 -23.34 -4.14 7.71
N LYS A 128 -22.92 -2.87 7.78
CA LYS A 128 -23.54 -1.87 8.67
C LYS A 128 -25.00 -1.63 8.32
N TYR A 129 -25.31 -1.54 7.04
CA TYR A 129 -26.69 -1.35 6.57
C TYR A 129 -27.62 -2.50 7.01
N PHE A 130 -27.18 -3.76 6.87
CA PHE A 130 -28.00 -4.89 7.31
C PHE A 130 -28.10 -5.00 8.84
N GLU A 131 -27.10 -4.54 9.57
CA GLU A 131 -27.14 -4.47 11.03
C GLU A 131 -28.18 -3.43 11.52
N GLU A 132 -28.20 -2.25 10.90
CA GLU A 132 -29.20 -1.21 11.20
C GLU A 132 -30.64 -1.65 10.85
N LYS A 133 -30.81 -2.45 9.79
CA LYS A 133 -32.13 -2.92 9.32
C LYS A 133 -32.50 -4.32 9.80
N ARG A 134 -31.82 -4.84 10.83
CA ARG A 134 -32.02 -6.21 11.33
C ARG A 134 -33.47 -6.50 11.74
N THR A 135 -34.20 -5.52 12.28
CA THR A 135 -35.61 -5.65 12.65
C THR A 135 -36.51 -5.96 11.45
N ILE A 136 -36.27 -5.30 10.31
CA ILE A 136 -36.99 -5.51 9.05
C ILE A 136 -36.59 -6.87 8.45
N LEU A 137 -35.31 -7.23 8.52
CA LEU A 137 -34.86 -8.50 7.98
C LEU A 137 -35.40 -9.71 8.75
N ALA A 138 -35.60 -9.54 10.07
CA ALA A 138 -36.26 -10.55 10.91
C ALA A 138 -37.74 -10.70 10.54
N SER A 139 -38.47 -9.61 10.29
CA SER A 139 -39.90 -9.68 9.93
C SER A 139 -40.14 -10.34 8.57
N VAL A 140 -39.19 -10.19 7.65
CA VAL A 140 -39.24 -10.80 6.30
C VAL A 140 -38.69 -12.25 6.30
N GLY A 141 -38.14 -12.73 7.42
CA GLY A 141 -37.54 -14.08 7.52
C GLY A 141 -36.22 -14.22 6.74
N ALA A 142 -35.56 -13.10 6.42
CA ALA A 142 -34.32 -13.08 5.65
C ALA A 142 -33.08 -13.42 6.50
N LEU A 143 -33.16 -13.23 7.83
CA LEU A 143 -32.23 -13.84 8.78
C LEU A 143 -32.88 -15.10 9.36
N GLN A 144 -32.25 -16.25 9.13
CA GLN A 144 -32.54 -17.44 9.92
C GLN A 144 -31.84 -17.26 11.26
N ASP A 145 -32.60 -17.12 12.34
CA ASP A 145 -32.03 -17.20 13.68
C ASP A 145 -31.38 -18.56 13.83
N SER A 146 -30.05 -18.58 13.91
CA SER A 146 -29.36 -19.76 14.40
C SER A 146 -29.69 -19.86 15.89
N SER A 147 -30.75 -20.58 16.21
CA SER A 147 -30.93 -21.16 17.53
C SER A 147 -29.63 -21.91 17.91
N PRO A 148 -29.18 -21.84 19.18
CA PRO A 148 -27.95 -22.50 19.59
C PRO A 148 -28.08 -23.99 19.34
N LYS A 149 -27.09 -24.58 18.68
CA LYS A 149 -26.96 -26.04 18.62
C LYS A 149 -26.78 -26.53 20.04
N GLU A 150 -27.78 -27.22 20.59
CA GLU A 150 -27.63 -28.00 21.81
C GLU A 150 -26.41 -28.91 21.67
N GLU A 151 -25.47 -28.75 22.58
CA GLU A 151 -24.31 -29.62 22.72
C GLU A 151 -24.82 -31.03 23.04
N ALA A 152 -24.60 -31.96 22.11
CA ALA A 152 -24.83 -33.38 22.35
C ALA A 152 -23.87 -33.85 23.46
N LYS A 153 -24.42 -34.10 24.65
CA LYS A 153 -23.69 -34.76 25.75
C LYS A 153 -23.29 -36.17 25.30
N PRO A 154 -22.02 -36.58 25.50
CA PRO A 154 -21.61 -37.95 25.25
C PRO A 154 -22.20 -38.88 26.32
N VAL A 155 -22.66 -40.05 25.88
CA VAL A 155 -23.09 -41.19 26.71
C VAL A 155 -21.86 -41.91 27.25
#